data_AF-A0A0G3H9F8-F1
#
_entry.id   AF-A0A0G3H9F8-F1
#
_cell.length_a   1.000
_cell.length_b   1.000
_cell.length_c   1.000
_cell.angle_alpha   90.00
_cell.angle_beta   90.00
_cell.angle_gamma   90.00
#
_symmetry.space_group_name_H-M   'P 1'
#
loop_
_entity.id
_entity.type
_entity.pdbx_description
1 polymer ?
#
loop_
_entity_poly.entity_id
_entity_poly.type
_entity_poly.pdbx_seq_one_letter_code
_entity_poly.pdbx_strand_id
1 'polypeptide(L)'
;MLTRVTGGEITANRDAVCRGAARRQLEAEQPKPADMDRPSCDEYPFASSIEGGAGAHTMWVPQKENDQQGLKMSAFYRNNQVQSGDNYVVEVIP
;
A
#
# COMPACT_ATOMS: atom_id res chain seq x y z
N MET A 1 -12.13 -8.40 1.54
CA MET A 1 -12.08 -8.63 0.08
C MET A 1 -11.62 -7.34 -0.55
N LEU A 2 -10.71 -7.41 -1.52
CA LEU A 2 -10.16 -6.26 -2.24
C LEU A 2 -10.45 -6.41 -3.73
N THR A 3 -10.67 -5.28 -4.41
CA THR A 3 -10.98 -5.25 -5.84
C THR A 3 -9.85 -4.57 -6.60
N ARG A 4 -9.19 -5.24 -7.55
CA ARG A 4 -8.01 -4.68 -8.24
C ARG A 4 -8.37 -3.46 -9.11
N VAL A 5 -7.49 -2.46 -9.13
CA VAL A 5 -7.63 -1.23 -9.94
C VAL A 5 -6.54 -1.07 -11.00
N THR A 6 -6.72 -0.07 -11.87
CA THR A 6 -5.76 0.32 -12.92
C THR A 6 -4.54 1.07 -12.37
N GLY A 7 -3.49 1.22 -13.18
CA GLY A 7 -2.28 1.95 -12.79
C GLY A 7 -2.49 3.42 -12.45
N GLY A 8 -3.46 4.08 -13.11
CA GLY A 8 -3.82 5.47 -12.81
C GLY A 8 -4.42 5.61 -11.41
N GLU A 9 -5.34 4.71 -11.07
CA GLU A 9 -5.99 4.65 -9.75
C GLU A 9 -4.98 4.30 -8.64
N ILE A 10 -4.00 3.42 -8.90
CA ILE A 10 -2.91 3.14 -7.94
C ILE A 10 -2.17 4.43 -7.54
N THR A 11 -1.89 5.29 -8.52
CA THR A 11 -1.16 6.53 -8.27
C THR A 11 -2.01 7.49 -7.45
N ALA A 12 -3.29 7.64 -7.80
CA ALA A 12 -4.24 8.46 -7.04
C ALA A 12 -4.38 7.98 -5.59
N ASN A 13 -4.47 6.67 -5.37
CA ASN A 13 -4.57 6.08 -4.04
C ASN A 13 -3.33 6.36 -3.19
N ARG A 14 -2.12 6.17 -3.75
CA ARG A 14 -0.86 6.51 -3.07
C ARG A 14 -0.75 7.98 -2.75
N ASP A 15 -1.16 8.84 -3.67
CA ASP A 15 -1.12 10.29 -3.48
C ASP A 15 -2.03 10.72 -2.33
N ALA A 16 -3.17 10.04 -2.15
CA ALA A 16 -4.15 10.34 -1.11
C ALA A 16 -3.65 10.02 0.31
N VAL A 17 -2.76 9.04 0.51
CA VAL A 17 -2.39 8.60 1.87
C VAL A 17 -0.89 8.58 2.17
N CYS A 18 -0.03 8.43 1.17
CA CYS A 18 1.42 8.29 1.36
C CYS A 18 2.26 9.42 0.74
N ARG A 19 1.63 10.46 0.18
CA ARG A 19 2.35 11.61 -0.41
C ARG A 19 1.87 12.96 0.14
N GLY A 20 2.66 14.00 -0.17
CA GLY A 20 2.28 15.39 0.10
C GLY A 20 1.86 15.65 1.55
N ALA A 21 0.64 16.18 1.72
CA ALA A 21 0.08 16.49 3.03
C ALA A 21 -0.22 15.24 3.86
N ALA A 22 -0.68 14.15 3.25
CA ALA A 22 -0.99 12.92 3.96
C ALA A 22 0.26 12.30 4.58
N ARG A 23 1.38 12.29 3.86
CA ARG A 23 2.67 11.87 4.43
C ARG A 23 3.09 12.75 5.61
N ARG A 24 2.94 14.07 5.51
CA ARG A 24 3.27 14.98 6.62
C ARG A 24 2.37 14.74 7.84
N GLN A 25 1.10 14.41 7.61
CA GLN A 25 0.18 14.04 8.67
C GLN A 25 0.60 12.73 9.34
N LEU A 26 0.94 11.70 8.56
CA LEU A 26 1.51 10.45 9.09
C LEU A 26 2.76 10.74 9.93
N GLU A 27 3.68 11.59 9.46
CA GLU A 27 4.89 11.96 10.21
C GLU A 27 4.58 12.71 11.52
N ALA A 28 3.48 13.46 11.58
CA ALA A 28 3.05 14.19 12.78
C ALA A 28 2.36 13.29 13.80
N GLU A 29 1.54 12.34 13.34
CA GLU A 29 0.80 11.39 14.20
C GLU A 29 1.69 10.23 14.65
N GLN A 30 2.55 9.76 13.75
CA GLN A 30 3.47 8.65 13.94
C GLN A 30 4.86 9.11 13.47
N PRO A 31 5.69 9.70 14.35
CA PRO A 31 7.05 10.08 13.97
C PRO A 31 7.82 8.87 13.42
N LYS A 32 8.61 9.11 12.36
CA LYS A 32 9.46 8.06 11.78
C LYS A 32 10.34 7.41 12.86
N PRO A 33 10.33 6.08 13.01
CA PRO A 33 11.21 5.43 13.97
C PRO A 33 12.68 5.68 13.64
N ALA A 34 13.48 6.05 14.64
CA ALA A 34 14.87 6.46 14.45
C ALA A 34 15.80 5.28 14.08
N ASP A 35 15.43 4.07 14.48
CA ASP A 35 16.15 2.81 14.26
C ASP A 35 15.68 2.04 13.03
N MET A 36 14.68 2.55 12.30
CA MET A 36 14.16 1.92 11.09
C MET A 36 14.95 2.34 9.85
N ASP A 37 15.47 1.36 9.11
CA ASP A 37 16.16 1.61 7.84
C ASP A 37 15.19 2.14 6.79
N ARG A 38 15.42 3.39 6.37
CA ARG A 38 14.66 4.12 5.35
C ARG A 38 13.14 3.93 5.49
N PRO A 39 12.49 4.56 6.49
CA PRO A 39 11.06 4.40 6.72
C PRO A 39 10.23 4.75 5.49
N SER A 40 9.41 3.82 5.03
CA SER A 40 8.46 3.99 3.94
C SER A 40 7.01 3.88 4.46
N CYS A 41 6.11 4.63 3.82
CA CYS A 41 4.69 4.58 4.13
C CYS A 41 4.10 3.33 3.47
N ASP A 42 3.61 2.40 4.28
CA ASP A 42 2.80 1.27 3.85
C ASP A 42 1.32 1.57 4.07
N GLU A 43 0.46 0.99 3.23
CA GLU A 43 -0.96 1.33 3.16
C GLU A 43 -1.85 0.09 3.00
N TYR A 44 -2.83 -0.06 3.89
CA TYR A 44 -3.87 -1.08 3.79
C TYR A 44 -5.27 -0.50 4.06
N PRO A 45 -6.27 -0.73 3.19
CA PRO A 45 -6.22 -1.53 1.96
C PRO A 45 -5.23 -1.00 0.91
N PHE A 46 -4.65 -1.91 0.13
CA PHE A 46 -3.56 -1.58 -0.79
C PHE A 46 -3.98 -0.52 -1.80
N ALA A 47 -3.09 0.39 -2.19
CA ALA A 47 -3.37 1.34 -3.27
C ALA A 47 -3.74 0.68 -4.59
N SER A 48 -3.37 -0.58 -4.79
CA SER A 48 -3.84 -1.39 -5.91
C SER A 48 -5.19 -2.05 -5.73
N SER A 49 -6.05 -1.46 -4.90
CA SER A 49 -7.45 -1.86 -4.73
C SER A 49 -8.40 -0.66 -4.74
N ILE A 50 -9.69 -0.89 -5.02
CA ILE A 50 -10.76 0.13 -4.96
C ILE A 50 -10.91 0.63 -3.53
N GLU A 51 -10.73 -0.25 -2.56
CA GLU A 51 -10.86 0.01 -1.13
C GLU A 51 -9.64 0.77 -0.56
N GLY A 52 -8.57 0.90 -1.35
CA GLY A 52 -7.39 1.68 -1.00
C GLY A 52 -7.59 3.19 -1.20
N GLY A 53 -6.54 3.96 -0.91
CA GLY A 53 -6.62 5.42 -0.97
C GLY A 53 -7.26 6.00 0.28
N ALA A 54 -8.10 7.03 0.14
CA ALA A 54 -8.60 7.81 1.27
C ALA A 54 -9.27 6.92 2.35
N GLY A 55 -8.80 7.02 3.58
CA GLY A 55 -9.27 6.21 4.71
C GLY A 55 -8.52 4.89 4.91
N ALA A 56 -7.58 4.52 4.02
CA ALA A 56 -6.65 3.43 4.26
C ALA A 56 -5.79 3.73 5.49
N HIS A 57 -5.52 2.70 6.27
CA HIS A 57 -4.58 2.80 7.38
C HIS A 57 -3.15 2.85 6.84
N THR A 58 -2.33 3.73 7.41
CA THR A 58 -0.94 3.89 7.05
C THR A 58 -0.02 3.74 8.26
N MET A 59 1.17 3.18 8.01
CA MET A 59 2.21 3.01 9.01
C MET A 59 3.61 3.05 8.37
N TRP A 60 4.62 3.31 9.20
CA TRP A 60 6.02 3.19 8.77
C TRP A 60 6.46 1.74 8.80
N VAL A 61 7.11 1.32 7.72
CA VAL A 61 7.81 0.03 7.62
C VAL A 61 9.20 0.25 7.02
N PRO A 62 10.17 -0.66 7.22
CA PRO A 62 11.44 -0.60 6.52
C PRO A 62 11.23 -0.64 5.01
N GLN A 63 11.88 0.25 4.25
CA GLN A 63 11.68 0.31 2.80
C GLN A 63 11.91 -1.05 2.11
N LYS A 64 12.93 -1.79 2.53
CA LYS A 64 13.25 -3.11 1.97
C LYS A 64 12.09 -4.10 2.10
N GLU A 65 11.39 -4.10 3.23
CA GLU A 65 10.25 -4.98 3.46
C GLU A 65 9.07 -4.57 2.60
N ASN A 66 8.78 -3.26 2.52
CA ASN A 66 7.72 -2.73 1.67
C ASN A 66 7.96 -3.06 0.18
N ASP A 67 9.19 -2.88 -0.30
CA ASP A 67 9.59 -3.21 -1.67
C ASP A 67 9.41 -4.71 -1.96
N GLN A 68 9.79 -5.59 -1.01
CA GLN A 68 9.59 -7.04 -1.14
C GLN A 68 8.11 -7.43 -1.17
N GLN A 69 7.27 -6.80 -0.35
CA GLN A 69 5.83 -7.02 -0.39
C GLN A 69 5.22 -6.56 -1.71
N GLY A 70 5.62 -5.37 -2.20
CA GLY A 70 5.21 -4.88 -3.52
C GLY A 70 5.58 -5.82 -4.67
N LEU A 71 6.77 -6.43 -4.62
CA LEU A 71 7.20 -7.44 -5.59
C LEU A 71 6.34 -8.72 -5.50
N LYS A 72 6.05 -9.22 -4.29
CA LYS A 72 5.16 -10.38 -4.09
C LYS A 72 3.76 -10.11 -4.63
N MET A 73 3.19 -8.95 -4.34
CA MET A 73 1.88 -8.57 -4.85
C MET A 73 1.89 -8.46 -6.38
N SER A 74 2.90 -7.80 -6.97
CA SER A 74 3.07 -7.74 -8.43
C SER A 74 3.13 -9.12 -9.09
N ALA A 75 3.89 -10.05 -8.49
CA ALA A 75 3.96 -11.43 -8.94
C ALA A 75 2.61 -12.16 -8.80
N PHE A 76 1.90 -11.98 -7.68
CA PHE A 76 0.57 -12.55 -7.47
C PHE A 76 -0.41 -12.12 -8.57
N TYR A 77 -0.51 -10.80 -8.84
CA TYR A 77 -1.42 -10.29 -9.87
C TYR A 77 -1.10 -10.86 -11.25
N ARG A 78 0.19 -10.91 -11.62
CA ARG A 78 0.63 -11.44 -12.92
C ARG A 78 0.38 -12.94 -13.04
N ASN A 79 0.80 -13.72 -12.03
CA ASN A 79 0.77 -15.18 -12.10
C ASN A 79 -0.66 -15.74 -12.03
N ASN A 80 -1.58 -15.03 -11.37
CA ASN A 80 -3.00 -15.42 -11.27
C ASN A 80 -3.91 -14.63 -12.21
N GLN A 81 -3.33 -13.84 -13.12
CA GLN A 81 -4.07 -13.04 -14.11
C GLN A 81 -5.14 -12.13 -13.50
N VAL A 82 -4.91 -11.60 -12.30
CA VAL A 82 -5.84 -10.68 -11.62
C VAL A 82 -5.85 -9.35 -12.37
N GLN A 83 -6.96 -9.06 -13.03
CA GLN A 83 -7.20 -7.85 -13.81
C GLN A 83 -7.92 -6.79 -12.98
N SER A 84 -8.01 -5.58 -13.53
CA SER A 84 -8.86 -4.54 -12.94
C SER A 84 -10.31 -5.02 -12.85
N GLY A 85 -10.95 -4.81 -11.70
CA GLY A 85 -12.31 -5.28 -11.40
C GLY A 85 -12.36 -6.66 -10.74
N ASP A 86 -11.27 -7.42 -10.76
CA ASP A 86 -11.24 -8.74 -10.11
C ASP A 86 -11.12 -8.62 -8.59
N ASN A 87 -11.82 -9.50 -7.90
CA ASN A 87 -11.78 -9.63 -6.45
C ASN A 87 -10.68 -10.60 -6.01
N TYR A 88 -9.97 -10.24 -4.95
CA TYR A 88 -9.03 -11.11 -4.26
C TYR A 88 -9.13 -10.94 -2.75
N VAL A 89 -8.65 -11.93 -2.01
CA VAL A 89 -8.63 -11.92 -0.54
C VAL A 89 -7.18 -11.83 -0.08
N VAL A 90 -6.97 -11.11 1.02
CA VAL A 90 -5.69 -11.02 1.72
C VAL A 90 -5.90 -11.72 3.06
N GLU A 91 -5.09 -12.74 3.31
CA GLU A 91 -5.07 -13.46 4.58
C GLU A 91 -3.69 -13.29 5.21
N VAL A 92 -3.69 -12.86 6.48
CA VAL A 92 -2.46 -12.79 7.28
C VAL A 92 -2.24 -14.17 7.87
N ILE A 93 -1.18 -14.84 7.43
CA ILE A 93 -0.77 -16.13 7.97
C ILE A 93 0.24 -15.87 9.11
N PRO A 94 -0.03 -16.35 10.33
CA PRO A 94 0.86 -16.19 11.48
C PRO A 94 2.14 -17.03 11.37
#